data_AF-A0A7V0TAJ0-F1
#
_entry.id   AF-A0A7V0TAJ0-F1
#
_cell.length_a   1.000
_cell.length_b   1.000
_cell.length_c   1.000
_cell.angle_alpha   90.00
_cell.angle_beta   90.00
_cell.angle_gamma   90.00
#
_symmetry.space_group_name_H-M   'P 1'
#
loop_
_entity.id
_entity.type
_entity.pdbx_description
1 polymer ?
#
loop_
_entity_poly.entity_id
_entity_poly.type
_entity_poly.pdbx_seq_one_letter_code
_entity_poly.pdbx_strand_id
1 'polypeptide(L)'
;MRLVIILGVFEASFLLLLLISKQVKRASDFWLGMILLLYVLSMGGVWLEIHNMDAGFPRPMLINTAWLWLLLHGPALWFYIKSLTDQNFTLKPVYLFHLLPFFAFLISI
;
A
#
# COMPACT_ATOMS: atom_id res chain seq x y z
N MET A 1 -1.63 -10.54 -18.18
CA MET A 1 -1.95 -9.94 -16.86
C MET A 1 -1.01 -10.37 -15.74
N ARG A 2 -0.75 -11.67 -15.49
CA ARG A 2 0.19 -12.11 -14.43
C ARG A 2 1.58 -11.48 -14.51
N LEU A 3 2.16 -11.42 -15.71
CA LEU A 3 3.48 -10.82 -15.93
C LEU A 3 3.50 -9.33 -15.54
N VAL A 4 2.44 -8.59 -15.83
CA VAL A 4 2.30 -7.18 -15.44
C VAL A 4 2.25 -7.02 -13.92
N ILE A 5 1.54 -7.91 -13.22
CA ILE A 5 1.48 -7.90 -11.74
C ILE A 5 2.86 -8.18 -11.14
N ILE A 6 3.57 -9.19 -11.65
CA ILE A 6 4.92 -9.53 -11.18
C ILE A 6 5.88 -8.36 -11.39
N LEU A 7 5.85 -7.75 -12.58
CA LEU A 7 6.67 -6.57 -12.88
C LEU A 7 6.31 -5.40 -11.95
N GLY A 8 5.03 -5.15 -11.69
CA GLY A 8 4.59 -4.10 -10.77
C GLY A 8 5.04 -4.33 -9.32
N VAL A 9 4.94 -5.57 -8.82
CA VAL A 9 5.45 -5.93 -7.49
C VAL A 9 6.96 -5.74 -7.42
N PHE A 10 7.69 -6.20 -8.45
CA PHE A 10 9.14 -6.06 -8.53
C PHE A 10 9.56 -4.59 -8.55
N GLU A 11 8.95 -3.77 -9.40
CA GLU A 11 9.23 -2.34 -9.52
C GLU A 11 8.95 -1.61 -8.21
N ALA A 12 7.77 -1.81 -7.61
CA ALA A 12 7.40 -1.19 -6.34
C ALA A 12 8.34 -1.61 -5.21
N SER A 13 8.73 -2.89 -5.16
CA SER A 13 9.69 -3.41 -4.16
C SER A 13 11.06 -2.80 -4.35
N PHE A 14 11.54 -2.73 -5.59
CA PHE A 14 12.84 -2.15 -5.92
C PHE A 14 12.90 -0.66 -5.57
N LEU A 15 11.88 0.12 -5.94
CA LEU A 15 11.77 1.53 -5.57
C LEU A 15 11.68 1.72 -4.05
N LEU A 16 10.95 0.85 -3.35
CA LEU A 16 10.87 0.89 -1.89
C LEU A 16 12.24 0.66 -1.25
N LEU A 17 13.00 -0.33 -1.73
CA LEU A 17 14.36 -0.60 -1.26
C LEU A 17 15.31 0.59 -1.53
N LEU A 18 15.25 1.17 -2.73
CA LEU A 18 16.02 2.37 -3.07
C LEU A 18 15.70 3.54 -2.13
N LEU A 19 14.42 3.75 -1.83
CA LEU A 19 13.97 4.82 -0.95
C LEU A 19 14.43 4.59 0.50
N ILE A 20 14.37 3.35 0.98
CA ILE A 20 14.85 2.98 2.32
C ILE A 20 16.37 3.18 2.44
N SER A 21 17.12 2.93 1.36
CA SER A 21 18.58 3.09 1.30
C SER A 21 19.05 4.55 1.28
N LYS A 22 18.13 5.52 1.16
CA LYS A 22 18.46 6.94 1.18
C LYS A 22 19.00 7.36 2.55
N GLN A 23 20.18 8.00 2.57
CA GLN A 23 20.89 8.43 3.79
C GLN A 23 20.15 9.54 4.55
N VAL A 24 19.60 10.54 3.83
CA VAL A 24 18.84 11.65 4.42
C VAL A 24 17.37 11.50 4.07
N LYS A 25 16.54 11.21 5.08
CA LYS A 25 15.10 10.97 4.91
C LYS A 25 14.30 12.22 5.23
N ARG A 26 13.42 12.61 4.31
CA ARG A 26 12.38 13.64 4.51
C ARG A 26 11.07 12.97 4.89
N ALA A 27 10.15 13.73 5.49
CA ALA A 27 8.81 13.23 5.81
C ALA A 27 8.08 12.70 4.56
N SER A 28 8.29 13.33 3.40
CA SER A 28 7.75 12.87 2.11
C SER A 28 8.28 11.52 1.66
N ASP A 29 9.53 11.18 2.01
CA ASP A 29 10.10 9.87 1.68
C ASP A 29 9.42 8.75 2.48
N PHE A 30 9.02 9.03 3.73
CA PHE A 30 8.27 8.07 4.53
C PHE A 30 6.91 7.74 3.89
N TRP A 31 6.14 8.77 3.50
CA TRP A 31 4.83 8.58 2.90
C TRP A 31 4.89 7.96 1.50
N LEU A 32 5.89 8.34 0.70
CA LEU A 32 6.15 7.67 -0.56
C LEU A 32 6.47 6.18 -0.34
N GLY A 33 7.26 5.86 0.68
CA GLY A 33 7.54 4.48 1.09
C GLY A 33 6.28 3.72 1.49
N MET A 34 5.36 4.35 2.22
CA MET A 34 4.05 3.75 2.54
C MET A 34 3.22 3.46 1.29
N ILE A 35 3.18 4.38 0.31
CA ILE A 35 2.48 4.14 -0.96
C ILE A 35 3.09 2.96 -1.70
N LEU A 36 4.43 2.90 -1.82
CA LEU A 36 5.14 1.80 -2.47
C LEU A 36 4.91 0.47 -1.75
N LEU A 37 4.92 0.46 -0.41
CA LEU A 37 4.60 -0.71 0.39
C LEU A 37 3.17 -1.20 0.14
N LEU A 38 2.18 -0.29 0.10
CA LEU A 38 0.81 -0.65 -0.23
C LEU A 38 0.69 -1.25 -1.63
N TYR A 39 1.47 -0.77 -2.61
CA TYR A 39 1.52 -1.40 -3.94
C TYR A 39 2.09 -2.81 -3.90
N VAL A 40 3.19 -3.04 -3.16
CA VAL A 40 3.76 -4.37 -2.97
C VAL A 40 2.75 -5.31 -2.32
N LEU A 41 2.06 -4.88 -1.26
CA LEU A 41 1.08 -5.70 -0.54
C LEU A 41 -0.18 -5.99 -1.38
N SER A 42 -0.72 -4.98 -2.05
CA SER A 42 -1.92 -5.15 -2.90
C SER A 42 -1.62 -6.03 -4.11
N MET A 43 -0.62 -5.67 -4.93
CA MET A 43 -0.29 -6.45 -6.13
C MET A 43 0.29 -7.82 -5.80
N GLY A 44 1.11 -7.93 -4.74
CA GLY A 44 1.63 -9.19 -4.25
C GLY A 44 0.54 -10.10 -3.70
N GLY A 45 -0.44 -9.53 -2.98
CA GLY A 45 -1.65 -10.22 -2.55
C GLY A 45 -2.46 -10.75 -3.73
N VAL A 46 -2.70 -9.92 -4.76
CA VAL A 46 -3.38 -10.36 -5.99
C VAL A 46 -2.62 -11.52 -6.64
N TRP A 47 -1.30 -11.45 -6.75
CA TRP A 47 -0.51 -12.55 -7.31
C TRP A 47 -0.65 -13.85 -6.49
N LEU A 48 -0.61 -13.76 -5.17
CA LEU A 48 -0.81 -14.90 -4.27
C LEU A 48 -2.21 -15.48 -4.39
N GLU A 49 -3.24 -14.64 -4.50
CA GLU A 49 -4.62 -15.06 -4.71
C GLU A 49 -4.77 -15.85 -6.00
N ILE A 50 -4.26 -15.32 -7.12
CA ILE A 50 -4.35 -16.01 -8.41
C ILE A 50 -3.57 -17.34 -8.36
N HIS A 51 -2.40 -17.38 -7.71
CA HIS A 51 -1.66 -18.63 -7.56
C HIS A 51 -2.42 -19.66 -6.70
N ASN A 52 -3.08 -19.21 -5.63
CA ASN A 52 -3.93 -20.05 -4.79
C ASN A 52 -5.18 -20.55 -5.54
N MET A 53 -5.77 -19.73 -6.41
CA MET A 53 -6.88 -20.12 -7.29
C MET A 53 -6.47 -21.25 -8.23
N ASP A 54 -5.31 -21.15 -8.89
CA ASP A 54 -4.83 -22.17 -9.83
C ASP A 54 -4.60 -23.53 -9.15
N ALA A 55 -4.21 -23.51 -7.87
CA ALA A 55 -4.00 -24.71 -7.06
C ALA A 55 -5.30 -25.30 -6.48
N GLY A 56 -6.47 -24.74 -6.80
CA GLY A 56 -7.76 -25.21 -6.29
C GLY A 56 -8.08 -24.71 -4.87
N PHE A 57 -7.58 -23.53 -4.48
CA PHE A 57 -7.79 -22.89 -3.18
C PHE A 57 -7.34 -23.70 -1.95
N PRO A 58 -6.09 -24.22 -1.90
CA PRO A 58 -5.58 -24.90 -0.71
C PRO A 58 -5.50 -23.97 0.53
N ARG A 59 -5.46 -22.65 0.33
CA ARG A 59 -5.46 -21.64 1.39
C ARG A 59 -6.62 -20.66 1.20
N PRO A 60 -7.87 -21.02 1.56
CA PRO A 60 -9.03 -20.17 1.34
C PRO A 60 -8.97 -18.84 2.10
N MET A 61 -8.21 -18.78 3.20
CA MET A 61 -7.98 -17.56 3.98
C MET A 61 -7.27 -16.44 3.18
N LEU A 62 -6.64 -16.75 2.04
CA LEU A 62 -5.96 -15.75 1.21
C LEU A 62 -6.91 -15.01 0.27
N ILE A 63 -8.14 -15.49 0.09
CA ILE A 63 -9.12 -14.90 -0.84
C ILE A 63 -9.50 -13.48 -0.38
N ASN A 64 -9.50 -12.52 -1.31
CA ASN A 64 -9.84 -11.11 -1.09
C ASN A 64 -8.94 -10.37 -0.08
N THR A 65 -7.79 -10.92 0.28
CA THR A 65 -6.85 -10.25 1.20
C THR A 65 -6.17 -9.04 0.55
N ALA A 66 -6.01 -9.05 -0.77
CA ALA A 66 -5.46 -7.91 -1.50
C ALA A 66 -6.36 -6.66 -1.43
N TRP A 67 -7.67 -6.86 -1.36
CA TRP A 67 -8.68 -5.78 -1.34
C TRP A 67 -8.64 -4.95 -0.06
N LEU A 68 -8.18 -5.54 1.04
CA LEU A 68 -8.02 -4.84 2.33
C LEU A 68 -7.13 -3.60 2.20
N TRP A 69 -6.12 -3.65 1.32
CA TRP A 69 -5.15 -2.57 1.14
C TRP A 69 -5.65 -1.44 0.23
N LEU A 70 -6.71 -1.68 -0.54
CA LEU A 70 -7.16 -0.76 -1.60
C LEU A 70 -7.51 0.63 -1.04
N LEU A 71 -8.25 0.66 0.07
CA LEU A 71 -8.73 1.90 0.69
C LEU A 71 -7.63 2.69 1.40
N LEU A 72 -6.46 2.11 1.63
CA LEU A 72 -5.31 2.80 2.24
C LEU A 72 -4.52 3.62 1.22
N HIS A 73 -4.64 3.34 -0.08
CA HIS A 73 -3.92 4.10 -1.12
C HIS A 73 -4.31 5.57 -1.16
N GLY A 74 -5.61 5.89 -1.03
CA GLY A 74 -6.11 7.27 -1.02
C GLY A 74 -5.53 8.10 0.14
N PRO A 75 -5.68 7.65 1.40
CA PRO A 75 -5.09 8.30 2.56
C PRO A 75 -3.57 8.43 2.45
N ALA A 76 -2.86 7.37 2.03
CA ALA A 76 -1.41 7.42 1.85
C ALA A 76 -0.99 8.46 0.81
N LEU A 77 -1.71 8.56 -0.32
CA LEU A 77 -1.49 9.59 -1.34
C LEU A 77 -1.75 11.00 -0.79
N TRP A 78 -2.82 11.18 -0.02
CA TRP A 78 -3.12 12.46 0.61
C TRP A 78 -2.00 12.90 1.56
N PHE A 79 -1.51 12.00 2.43
CA PHE A 79 -0.41 12.29 3.34
C PHE A 79 0.88 12.62 2.59
N TYR A 80 1.17 11.90 1.51
CA TYR A 80 2.31 12.19 0.65
C TYR A 80 2.23 13.59 0.05
N ILE A 81 1.12 13.94 -0.62
CA ILE A 81 0.91 15.26 -1.20
C ILE A 81 1.02 16.34 -0.11
N LYS A 82 0.35 16.15 1.02
CA LYS A 82 0.38 17.11 2.13
C LYS A 82 1.79 17.33 2.66
N SER A 83 2.61 16.27 2.76
CA SER A 83 4.00 16.36 3.20
C SER A 83 4.94 17.04 2.19
N LEU A 84 4.55 17.09 0.92
CA LEU A 84 5.28 17.84 -0.12
C LEU A 84 4.90 19.32 -0.14
N THR A 85 3.62 19.63 0.10
CA THR A 85 3.12 21.02 0.02
C THR A 85 3.37 21.81 1.31
N ASP A 86 3.39 21.14 2.47
CA ASP A 86 3.57 21.78 3.78
C ASP A 86 4.97 21.50 4.34
N GLN A 87 5.84 22.52 4.37
CA GLN A 87 7.23 22.40 4.83
C GLN A 87 7.35 22.01 6.31
N ASN A 88 6.32 22.31 7.12
CA ASN A 88 6.27 21.98 8.54
C ASN A 88 5.27 20.86 8.83
N PHE A 89 5.10 19.94 7.86
CA PHE A 89 4.14 18.85 7.99
C PHE A 89 4.40 18.02 9.25
N THR A 90 3.37 17.92 10.09
CA THR A 90 3.31 17.02 11.23
C THR A 90 2.01 16.22 11.18
N LEU A 91 2.06 14.97 11.65
CA LEU A 91 0.89 14.11 11.77
C LEU A 91 -0.04 14.65 12.86
N LYS A 92 -1.18 15.24 12.45
CA LYS A 92 -2.22 15.70 13.37
C LYS A 92 -3.28 14.62 13.54
N PRO A 93 -3.87 14.45 14.74
CA PRO A 93 -4.94 13.49 14.96
C PRO A 93 -6.13 13.66 14.00
N VAL A 94 -6.46 14.91 13.64
CA VAL A 94 -7.53 15.22 12.68
C VAL A 94 -7.29 14.57 11.31
N TYR A 95 -6.03 14.36 10.91
CA TYR A 95 -5.75 13.73 9.62
C TYR A 95 -6.06 12.23 9.62
N LEU A 96 -6.15 11.59 10.79
CA LEU A 96 -6.55 10.18 10.90
C LEU A 96 -7.98 9.93 10.43
N PHE A 97 -8.82 10.98 10.32
CA PHE A 97 -10.15 10.85 9.71
C PHE A 97 -10.11 10.39 8.25
N HIS A 98 -9.00 10.57 7.53
CA HIS A 98 -8.84 10.01 6.18
C HIS A 98 -8.85 8.48 6.18
N LEU A 99 -8.55 7.83 7.32
CA LEU A 99 -8.61 6.37 7.46
C LEU A 99 -10.03 5.85 7.75
N LEU A 100 -11.02 6.74 7.97
CA LEU A 100 -12.41 6.32 8.25
C LEU A 100 -12.99 5.36 7.20
N PRO A 101 -12.83 5.58 5.88
CA PRO A 101 -13.34 4.64 4.88
C PRO A 101 -12.73 3.24 5.04
N PHE A 102 -11.44 3.16 5.37
CA PHE A 102 -10.76 1.89 5.62
C PHE A 102 -11.31 1.18 6.86
N PHE A 103 -11.48 1.88 7.98
CA PHE A 103 -12.03 1.28 9.20
C PHE A 103 -13.52 0.90 9.04
N ALA A 104 -14.32 1.71 8.35
CA ALA A 104 -15.71 1.39 8.05
C ALA A 104 -15.81 0.10 7.21
N PHE A 105 -14.94 -0.05 6.22
CA PHE A 105 -14.84 -1.28 5.42
C PHE A 105 -14.40 -2.48 6.27
N LEU A 106 -13.40 -2.32 7.13
CA LEU A 106 -12.91 -3.39 8.01
C LEU A 106 -14.00 -3.94 8.94
N ILE A 107 -14.91 -3.09 9.43
CA ILE A 107 -16.04 -3.49 10.30
C ILE A 107 -17.14 -4.19 9.48
N SER A 108 -17.22 -3.94 8.18
CA SER A 108 -18.28 -4.50 7.31
C SER A 108 -18.00 -5.92 6.82
N ILE A 109 -16.76 -6.40 6.95
CA ILE A 109 -16.30 -7.75 6.57
C ILE A 109 -16.36 -8.66 7.78
#